data_AF-X1KAW3-F1
#
_entry.id   AF-X1KAW3-F1
#
_cell.length_a   1.000
_cell.length_b   1.000
_cell.length_c   1.000
_cell.angle_alpha   90.00
_cell.angle_beta   90.00
_cell.angle_gamma   90.00
#
_symmetry.space_group_name_H-M   'P 1'
#
loop_
_entity.id
_entity.type
_entity.pdbx_description
1 polymer ?
#
loop_
_entity_poly.entity_id
_entity_poly.type
_entity_poly.pdbx_seq_one_letter_code
_entity_poly.pdbx_strand_id
1 'polypeptide(L)'
;MPDDFVIAIASGKGGTGKTTIATNLAHIVAGLGRKVQYLDCDVEEPNGHIFLKPKIDFSGAVTIDVPEVDLERCTGCGKCSEICQYSAIIRIKENVLTFEQLCHSCGGCMRVCPADAIKPKPLNIGDIESGKAGNINFVHGKLRIDNVRTPSLIKEVKKHIKEDHLAIIDVPPGTSCPVVEAVKGADFVLLVTEPTPFGLNDLKLA
;
A
#
# COMPACT_ATOMS: atom_id res chain seq x y z
N MET A 1 22.28 -0.88 16.35
CA MET A 1 21.22 -1.43 15.49
C MET A 1 21.84 -1.70 14.13
N PRO A 2 21.47 -2.79 13.45
CA PRO A 2 21.85 -3.05 12.07
C PRO A 2 21.46 -1.87 11.15
N ASP A 3 22.09 -1.79 9.99
CA ASP A 3 21.77 -0.76 8.98
C ASP A 3 20.54 -1.12 8.14
N ASP A 4 20.01 -2.34 8.20
CA ASP A 4 18.80 -2.84 7.51
C ASP A 4 17.54 -2.82 8.40
N PHE A 5 17.62 -2.23 9.60
CA PHE A 5 16.56 -2.30 10.60
C PHE A 5 15.32 -1.48 10.21
N VAL A 6 14.13 -2.04 10.39
CA VAL A 6 12.85 -1.45 9.97
C VAL A 6 12.02 -1.03 11.19
N ILE A 7 11.73 0.26 11.28
CA ILE A 7 10.90 0.86 12.33
C ILE A 7 9.57 1.31 11.71
N ALA A 8 8.45 0.76 12.19
CA ALA A 8 7.12 1.20 11.83
C ALA A 8 6.56 2.18 12.88
N ILE A 9 6.09 3.35 12.44
CA ILE A 9 5.48 4.38 13.28
C ILE A 9 3.97 4.31 13.08
N ALA A 10 3.25 3.72 14.05
CA ALA A 10 1.82 3.39 13.94
C ALA A 10 0.98 4.08 15.03
N SER A 11 -0.35 4.00 14.91
CA SER A 11 -1.30 4.61 15.86
C SER A 11 -2.71 4.07 15.66
N GLY A 12 -3.51 4.00 16.72
CA GLY A 12 -4.91 3.58 16.64
C GLY A 12 -5.87 4.55 15.92
N LYS A 13 -5.47 5.80 15.65
CA LYS A 13 -6.30 6.79 14.92
C LYS A 13 -5.50 7.87 14.20
N GLY A 14 -6.19 8.66 13.37
CA GLY A 14 -5.63 9.86 12.75
C GLY A 14 -5.30 10.96 13.77
N GLY A 15 -4.37 11.85 13.42
CA GLY A 15 -4.10 13.07 14.20
C GLY A 15 -3.23 12.92 15.46
N THR A 16 -2.62 11.77 15.73
CA THR A 16 -1.78 11.56 16.93
C THR A 16 -0.33 12.07 16.81
N GLY A 17 0.06 12.57 15.63
CA GLY A 17 1.42 13.08 15.39
C GLY A 17 2.43 12.06 14.84
N LYS A 18 1.97 10.91 14.31
CA LYS A 18 2.83 9.88 13.67
C LYS A 18 3.84 10.47 12.67
N THR A 19 3.36 11.17 11.66
CA THR A 19 4.20 11.77 10.61
C THR A 19 5.22 12.74 11.18
N THR A 20 4.84 13.53 12.19
CA THR A 20 5.77 14.40 12.90
C THR A 20 6.89 13.60 13.56
N ILE A 21 6.57 12.53 14.29
CA ILE A 21 7.58 11.67 14.93
C ILE A 21 8.44 10.97 13.88
N ALA A 22 7.84 10.41 12.84
CA ALA A 22 8.52 9.65 11.78
C ALA A 22 9.53 10.52 11.02
N THR A 23 9.12 11.72 10.60
CA THR A 23 9.98 12.65 9.86
C THR A 23 11.09 13.24 10.73
N ASN A 24 10.82 13.57 11.99
CA ASN A 24 11.86 14.03 12.92
C ASN A 24 12.86 12.93 13.26
N LEU A 25 12.41 11.69 13.45
CA LEU A 25 13.29 10.54 13.63
C LEU A 25 14.21 10.37 12.42
N ALA A 26 13.68 10.50 11.20
CA ALA A 26 14.49 10.45 9.98
C ALA A 26 15.56 11.56 9.95
N HIS A 27 15.21 12.79 10.32
CA HIS A 27 16.16 13.90 10.41
C HIS A 27 17.26 13.66 11.46
N ILE A 28 16.91 13.16 12.64
CA ILE A 28 17.88 12.86 13.70
C ILE A 28 18.86 11.79 13.23
N VAL A 29 18.36 10.69 12.67
CA VAL A 29 19.20 9.59 12.18
C VAL A 29 20.12 10.06 11.06
N ALA A 30 19.61 10.86 10.12
CA ALA A 30 20.44 11.48 9.07
C ALA A 30 21.50 12.43 9.64
N GLY A 31 21.16 13.22 10.67
CA GLY A 31 22.08 14.13 11.35
C GLY A 31 23.20 13.43 12.11
N LEU A 32 22.96 12.18 12.55
CA LEU A 32 23.98 11.29 13.11
C LEU A 32 24.87 10.64 12.04
N GLY A 33 24.70 10.98 10.76
CA GLY A 33 25.48 10.45 9.65
C GLY A 33 25.12 9.03 9.24
N ARG A 34 24.00 8.48 9.74
CA ARG A 34 23.51 7.15 9.35
C ARG A 34 22.66 7.24 8.08
N LYS A 35 22.75 6.17 7.27
CA LYS A 35 21.87 5.97 6.12
C LYS A 35 20.44 5.72 6.61
N VAL A 36 19.51 6.53 6.14
CA VAL A 36 18.09 6.44 6.53
C VAL A 36 17.19 6.59 5.32
N GLN A 37 16.09 5.85 5.35
CA GLN A 37 15.03 5.92 4.37
C GLN A 37 13.70 6.15 5.08
N TYR A 38 12.96 7.14 4.63
CA TYR A 38 11.60 7.39 5.06
C TYR A 38 10.64 6.86 3.97
N LEU A 39 9.68 6.06 4.39
CA LEU A 39 8.63 5.51 3.54
C LEU A 39 7.27 5.99 4.05
N ASP A 40 6.57 6.78 3.26
CA ASP A 40 5.19 7.16 3.55
C ASP A 40 4.25 6.06 3.03
N CYS A 41 3.75 5.23 3.94
CA CYS A 41 2.80 4.17 3.64
C CYS A 41 1.35 4.60 3.92
N ASP A 42 1.10 5.84 4.34
CA ASP A 42 -0.26 6.40 4.37
C ASP A 42 -0.66 6.85 2.96
N VAL A 43 -0.80 5.87 2.06
CA VAL A 43 -0.92 6.13 0.62
C VAL A 43 -2.23 6.81 0.19
N GLU A 44 -3.23 6.84 1.07
CA GLU A 44 -4.48 7.56 0.84
C GLU A 44 -4.28 9.07 1.04
N GLU A 45 -3.54 9.46 2.08
CA GLU A 45 -3.28 10.85 2.45
C GLU A 45 -1.78 11.08 2.78
N PRO A 46 -0.85 10.84 1.83
CA PRO A 46 0.58 10.89 2.12
C PRO A 46 1.01 12.33 2.40
N ASN A 47 1.64 12.57 3.55
CA ASN A 47 1.94 13.90 4.07
C ASN A 47 3.43 14.11 4.39
N GLY A 48 4.25 13.06 4.39
CA GLY A 48 5.67 13.14 4.73
C GLY A 48 6.47 14.09 3.84
N HIS A 49 6.09 14.19 2.56
CA HIS A 49 6.72 15.10 1.59
C HIS A 49 6.57 16.58 1.97
N ILE A 50 5.52 16.96 2.72
CA ILE A 50 5.30 18.34 3.18
C ILE A 50 6.38 18.76 4.18
N PHE A 51 6.78 17.83 5.06
CA PHE A 51 7.79 18.06 6.08
C PHE A 51 9.21 17.94 5.52
N LEU A 52 9.48 16.87 4.77
CA LEU A 52 10.82 16.54 4.29
C LEU A 52 11.23 17.33 3.05
N LYS A 53 10.26 17.80 2.24
CA LYS A 53 10.47 18.53 0.98
C LYS A 53 11.49 17.84 0.05
N PRO A 54 11.29 16.55 -0.27
CA PRO A 54 12.22 15.81 -1.11
C PRO A 54 12.25 16.37 -2.53
N LYS A 55 13.44 16.36 -3.15
CA LYS A 55 13.55 16.48 -4.60
C LYS A 55 13.22 15.10 -5.20
N ILE A 56 12.06 14.99 -5.82
CA ILE A 56 11.62 13.79 -6.52
C ILE A 56 12.43 13.63 -7.82
N ASP A 57 13.00 12.44 -8.02
CA ASP A 57 13.77 12.08 -9.22
C ASP A 57 13.17 10.89 -9.99
N PHE A 58 12.18 10.22 -9.40
CA PHE A 58 11.43 9.13 -10.02
C PHE A 58 9.95 9.21 -9.66
N SER A 59 9.10 8.93 -10.64
CA SER A 59 7.65 8.74 -10.48
C SER A 59 7.23 7.60 -11.42
N GLY A 60 6.43 6.67 -10.93
CA GLY A 60 6.00 5.49 -11.67
C GLY A 60 4.61 5.02 -11.27
N ALA A 61 3.81 4.65 -12.28
CA ALA A 61 2.50 4.08 -12.05
C ALA A 61 2.59 2.68 -11.45
N VAL A 62 1.76 2.40 -10.46
CA VAL A 62 1.56 1.08 -9.89
C VAL A 62 0.29 0.47 -10.46
N THR A 63 0.44 -0.67 -11.11
CA THR A 63 -0.67 -1.39 -11.73
C THR A 63 -0.84 -2.77 -11.11
N ILE A 64 -2.08 -3.23 -11.11
CA ILE A 64 -2.45 -4.63 -10.86
C ILE A 64 -3.18 -5.18 -12.07
N ASP A 65 -3.25 -6.49 -12.18
CA ASP A 65 -4.05 -7.12 -13.22
C ASP A 65 -5.49 -7.36 -12.73
N VAL A 66 -6.46 -6.91 -13.53
CA VAL A 66 -7.88 -7.23 -13.38
C VAL A 66 -8.35 -8.01 -14.62
N PRO A 67 -9.42 -8.83 -14.52
CA PRO A 67 -9.88 -9.60 -15.67
C PRO A 67 -10.53 -8.72 -16.73
N GLU A 68 -10.13 -8.89 -17.98
CA GLU A 68 -10.84 -8.43 -19.16
C GLU A 68 -11.36 -9.63 -19.94
N VAL A 69 -12.67 -9.63 -20.22
CA VAL A 69 -13.36 -10.74 -20.88
C VAL A 69 -13.45 -10.47 -22.38
N ASP A 70 -12.90 -11.37 -23.18
CA ASP A 70 -13.11 -11.44 -24.61
C ASP A 70 -14.48 -12.07 -24.90
N LEU A 71 -15.45 -11.24 -25.28
CA LEU A 71 -16.83 -11.67 -25.52
C LEU A 71 -16.98 -12.57 -26.75
N GLU A 72 -16.05 -12.52 -27.71
CA GLU A 72 -16.09 -13.38 -28.89
C GLU A 72 -15.65 -14.82 -28.55
N ARG A 73 -14.73 -14.96 -27.60
CA ARG A 73 -14.24 -16.27 -27.13
C ARG A 73 -15.05 -16.81 -25.95
N CYS A 74 -15.76 -15.96 -25.21
CA CYS A 74 -16.48 -16.36 -24.01
C CYS A 74 -17.65 -17.30 -24.36
N THR A 75 -17.63 -18.51 -23.78
CA THR A 75 -18.72 -19.49 -23.95
C THR A 75 -19.85 -19.34 -22.93
N GLY A 76 -19.76 -18.36 -22.02
CA GLY A 76 -20.74 -18.18 -20.95
C GLY A 76 -20.78 -19.31 -19.92
N CYS A 77 -19.76 -20.18 -19.83
CA CYS A 77 -19.81 -21.37 -18.98
C CYS A 77 -19.95 -21.10 -17.47
N GLY A 78 -19.50 -19.94 -16.98
CA GLY A 78 -19.68 -19.51 -15.58
C GLY A 78 -18.60 -19.93 -14.59
N LYS A 79 -17.62 -20.78 -14.96
CA LYS A 79 -16.55 -21.24 -14.06
C LYS A 79 -15.78 -20.12 -13.36
N CYS A 80 -15.56 -19.01 -14.06
CA CYS A 80 -14.90 -17.82 -13.51
C CYS A 80 -15.72 -17.16 -12.39
N SER A 81 -17.05 -17.18 -12.50
CA SER A 81 -17.97 -16.70 -11.48
C SER A 81 -18.01 -17.62 -10.27
N GLU A 82 -17.98 -18.94 -10.47
CA GLU A 82 -18.03 -19.96 -9.40
C GLU A 82 -16.84 -19.87 -8.44
N ILE A 83 -15.64 -19.58 -8.96
CA ILE A 83 -14.44 -19.47 -8.12
C ILE A 83 -14.32 -18.09 -7.43
N CYS A 84 -15.04 -17.07 -7.90
CA CYS A 84 -14.87 -15.71 -7.41
C CYS A 84 -15.55 -15.49 -6.05
N GLN A 85 -14.76 -15.55 -4.97
CA GLN A 85 -15.25 -15.32 -3.60
C GLN A 85 -15.69 -13.87 -3.32
N TYR A 86 -15.36 -12.94 -4.22
CA TYR A 86 -15.63 -11.51 -4.05
C TYR A 86 -16.72 -11.00 -4.99
N SER A 87 -17.32 -11.88 -5.80
CA SER A 87 -18.32 -11.51 -6.82
C SER A 87 -17.83 -10.42 -7.80
N ALA A 88 -16.51 -10.34 -8.00
CA ALA A 88 -15.86 -9.39 -8.92
C ALA A 88 -16.03 -9.78 -10.39
N ILE A 89 -16.46 -11.00 -10.66
CA ILE A 89 -16.83 -11.48 -11.99
C ILE A 89 -18.06 -12.35 -11.84
N ILE A 90 -19.13 -12.02 -12.57
CA ILE A 90 -20.42 -12.72 -12.47
C ILE A 90 -20.92 -13.12 -13.85
N ARG A 91 -21.64 -14.25 -13.91
CA ARG A 91 -22.36 -14.68 -15.11
C ARG A 91 -23.80 -14.16 -15.07
N ILE A 92 -24.25 -13.52 -16.15
CA ILE A 92 -25.64 -13.15 -16.39
C ILE A 92 -26.08 -13.77 -17.71
N LYS A 93 -26.95 -14.78 -17.63
CA LYS A 93 -27.39 -15.59 -18.79
C LYS A 93 -26.19 -16.20 -19.53
N GLU A 94 -25.87 -15.69 -20.71
CA GLU A 94 -24.75 -16.16 -21.54
C GLU A 94 -23.54 -15.22 -21.48
N ASN A 95 -23.69 -14.07 -20.82
CA ASN A 95 -22.64 -13.06 -20.69
C ASN A 95 -21.92 -13.14 -19.35
N VAL A 96 -20.70 -12.62 -19.31
CA VAL A 96 -19.91 -12.45 -18.09
C VAL A 96 -19.60 -10.97 -17.91
N LEU A 97 -19.86 -10.44 -16.71
CA LEU A 97 -19.57 -9.07 -16.32
C LEU A 97 -18.49 -9.03 -15.26
N THR A 98 -17.64 -8.00 -15.31
CA THR A 98 -16.54 -7.77 -14.37
C THR A 98 -16.75 -6.47 -13.61
N PHE A 99 -16.57 -6.53 -12.29
CA PHE A 99 -16.53 -5.37 -11.40
C PHE A 99 -15.10 -5.19 -10.91
N GLU A 100 -14.36 -4.33 -11.63
CA GLU A 100 -12.95 -4.13 -11.36
C GLU A 100 -12.73 -3.73 -9.89
N GLN A 101 -13.57 -2.89 -9.28
CA GLN A 101 -13.42 -2.41 -7.91
C GLN A 101 -13.47 -3.52 -6.84
N LEU A 102 -14.18 -4.61 -7.10
CA LEU A 102 -14.29 -5.76 -6.19
C LEU A 102 -13.17 -6.79 -6.41
N CYS A 103 -12.36 -6.62 -7.45
CA CYS A 103 -11.34 -7.61 -7.81
C CYS A 103 -10.09 -7.48 -6.93
N HIS A 104 -9.69 -8.60 -6.32
CA HIS A 104 -8.45 -8.74 -5.53
C HIS A 104 -7.24 -9.25 -6.34
N SER A 105 -7.32 -9.25 -7.68
CA SER A 105 -6.21 -9.61 -8.57
C SER A 105 -5.57 -10.98 -8.33
N CYS A 106 -6.35 -11.96 -7.83
CA CYS A 106 -5.83 -13.30 -7.56
C CYS A 106 -5.59 -14.13 -8.84
N GLY A 107 -6.19 -13.73 -9.97
CA GLY A 107 -6.07 -14.39 -11.26
C GLY A 107 -6.76 -15.75 -11.38
N GLY A 108 -7.61 -16.13 -10.43
CA GLY A 108 -8.33 -17.42 -10.47
C GLY A 108 -9.24 -17.57 -11.69
N CYS A 109 -9.94 -16.50 -12.08
CA CYS A 109 -10.82 -16.48 -13.25
C CYS A 109 -10.08 -16.77 -14.57
N MET A 110 -8.87 -16.23 -14.73
CA MET A 110 -8.02 -16.47 -15.90
C MET A 110 -7.61 -17.96 -15.98
N ARG A 111 -7.18 -18.52 -14.85
CA ARG A 111 -6.72 -19.93 -14.79
C ARG A 111 -7.82 -20.95 -15.03
N VAL A 112 -9.06 -20.66 -14.62
CA VAL A 112 -10.19 -21.61 -14.71
C VAL A 112 -10.95 -21.50 -16.04
N CYS A 113 -10.69 -20.46 -16.85
CA CYS A 113 -11.44 -20.22 -18.08
C CYS A 113 -11.07 -21.26 -19.16
N PRO A 114 -11.98 -22.16 -19.55
CA PRO A 114 -11.65 -23.24 -20.49
C PRO A 114 -11.51 -22.74 -21.93
N ALA A 115 -12.09 -21.59 -22.25
CA ALA A 115 -12.00 -20.96 -23.57
C ALA A 115 -10.80 -20.00 -23.69
N ASP A 116 -10.05 -19.81 -22.58
CA ASP A 116 -8.98 -18.81 -22.50
C ASP A 116 -9.47 -17.40 -22.93
N ALA A 117 -10.70 -17.08 -22.54
CA ALA A 117 -11.41 -15.85 -22.89
C ALA A 117 -11.18 -14.71 -21.88
N ILE A 118 -10.35 -14.88 -20.85
CA ILE A 118 -10.12 -13.87 -19.82
C ILE A 118 -8.63 -13.53 -19.79
N LYS A 119 -8.30 -12.27 -20.09
CA LYS A 119 -6.93 -11.77 -20.14
C LYS A 119 -6.66 -10.79 -18.99
N PRO A 120 -5.39 -10.63 -18.58
CA PRO A 120 -5.01 -9.58 -17.65
C PRO A 120 -5.12 -8.21 -18.33
N LYS A 121 -5.84 -7.29 -17.70
CA LYS A 121 -5.88 -5.88 -18.05
C LYS A 121 -5.23 -5.08 -16.91
N PRO A 122 -4.19 -4.28 -17.19
CA PRO A 122 -3.54 -3.48 -16.17
C PRO A 122 -4.49 -2.36 -15.71
N LEU A 123 -4.75 -2.32 -14.41
CA LEU A 123 -5.46 -1.26 -13.73
C LEU A 123 -4.46 -0.47 -12.88
N ASN A 124 -4.28 0.82 -13.19
CA ASN A 124 -3.48 1.71 -12.36
C ASN A 124 -4.22 1.98 -11.03
N ILE A 125 -3.58 1.64 -9.91
CA ILE A 125 -4.11 1.81 -8.55
C ILE A 125 -3.55 3.02 -7.83
N GLY A 126 -2.48 3.61 -8.34
CA GLY A 126 -1.76 4.73 -7.73
C GLY A 126 -0.38 4.89 -8.32
N ASP A 127 0.36 5.85 -7.80
CA ASP A 127 1.72 6.15 -8.24
C ASP A 127 2.68 6.01 -7.06
N ILE A 128 3.93 5.64 -7.35
CA ILE A 128 5.03 5.71 -6.40
C ILE A 128 5.97 6.79 -6.86
N GLU A 129 6.40 7.63 -5.93
CA GLU A 129 7.47 8.59 -6.18
C GLU A 129 8.60 8.37 -5.18
N SER A 130 9.82 8.55 -5.67
CA SER A 130 11.01 8.49 -4.84
C SER A 130 11.94 9.66 -5.13
N GLY A 131 12.77 9.97 -4.15
CA GLY A 131 13.74 11.03 -4.26
C GLY A 131 14.56 11.17 -2.98
N LYS A 132 15.07 12.38 -2.75
CA LYS A 132 15.90 12.68 -1.57
C LYS A 132 15.59 14.03 -0.93
N ALA A 133 15.62 14.06 0.39
CA ALA A 133 15.61 15.25 1.22
C ALA A 133 16.93 15.36 1.99
N GLY A 134 17.92 16.06 1.42
CA GLY A 134 19.29 16.04 1.94
C GLY A 134 19.86 14.62 1.94
N ASN A 135 20.16 14.08 3.13
CA ASN A 135 20.68 12.72 3.32
C ASN A 135 19.59 11.66 3.56
N ILE A 136 18.31 12.03 3.53
CA ILE A 136 17.18 11.12 3.73
C ILE A 136 16.71 10.63 2.36
N ASN A 137 16.74 9.31 2.14
CA ASN A 137 16.04 8.73 0.99
C ASN A 137 14.54 8.75 1.28
N PHE A 138 13.75 9.20 0.31
CA PHE A 138 12.31 9.35 0.43
C PHE A 138 11.59 8.46 -0.57
N VAL A 139 10.54 7.78 -0.12
CA VAL A 139 9.60 7.05 -0.98
C VAL A 139 8.19 7.28 -0.44
N HIS A 140 7.22 7.54 -1.31
CA HIS A 140 5.81 7.49 -0.94
C HIS A 140 4.98 6.81 -2.01
N GLY A 141 3.81 6.31 -1.61
CA GLY A 141 2.76 5.92 -2.53
C GLY A 141 1.63 6.93 -2.48
N LYS A 142 0.99 7.16 -3.62
CA LYS A 142 -0.23 7.96 -3.72
C LYS A 142 -1.31 7.15 -4.41
N LEU A 143 -2.34 6.79 -3.65
CA LEU A 143 -3.48 6.06 -4.18
C LEU A 143 -4.23 6.94 -5.18
N ARG A 144 -4.62 6.33 -6.30
CA ARG A 144 -5.46 7.01 -7.27
C ARG A 144 -6.88 7.13 -6.73
N ILE A 145 -7.53 8.26 -6.97
CA ILE A 145 -8.95 8.48 -6.65
C ILE A 145 -9.78 7.36 -7.31
N ASP A 146 -10.85 6.95 -6.62
CA ASP A 146 -11.74 5.83 -6.99
C ASP A 146 -11.12 4.43 -6.90
N ASN A 147 -9.95 4.29 -6.26
CA ASN A 147 -9.37 3.00 -5.90
C ASN A 147 -9.51 2.70 -4.41
N VAL A 148 -9.50 1.41 -4.06
CA VAL A 148 -9.65 0.91 -2.67
C VAL A 148 -8.53 -0.06 -2.28
N ARG A 149 -7.46 -0.15 -3.09
CA ARG A 149 -6.40 -1.17 -2.96
C ARG A 149 -5.17 -0.67 -2.24
N THR A 150 -5.41 0.04 -1.15
CA THR A 150 -4.41 0.60 -0.24
C THR A 150 -3.35 -0.44 0.16
N PRO A 151 -3.68 -1.69 0.57
CA PRO A 151 -2.64 -2.67 0.92
C PRO A 151 -1.75 -3.07 -0.25
N SER A 152 -2.30 -3.15 -1.48
CA SER A 152 -1.49 -3.50 -2.65
C SER A 152 -0.48 -2.40 -2.97
N LEU A 153 -0.89 -1.13 -2.87
CA LEU A 153 0.02 -0.01 -3.10
C LEU A 153 1.09 0.11 -1.98
N ILE A 154 0.70 -0.07 -0.71
CA ILE A 154 1.65 -0.11 0.42
C ILE A 154 2.72 -1.19 0.20
N LYS A 155 2.31 -2.38 -0.26
CA LYS A 155 3.23 -3.46 -0.57
C LYS A 155 4.25 -3.06 -1.63
N GLU A 156 3.83 -2.35 -2.68
CA GLU A 156 4.74 -1.85 -3.72
C GLU A 156 5.67 -0.75 -3.20
N VAL A 157 5.19 0.16 -2.35
CA VAL A 157 6.05 1.15 -1.66
C VAL A 157 7.15 0.44 -0.87
N LYS A 158 6.80 -0.59 -0.10
CA LYS A 158 7.74 -1.34 0.73
C LYS A 158 8.78 -2.15 -0.04
N LYS A 159 8.53 -2.53 -1.30
CA LYS A 159 9.57 -3.14 -2.15
C LYS A 159 10.76 -2.21 -2.42
N HIS A 160 10.62 -0.91 -2.17
CA HIS A 160 11.68 0.07 -2.32
C HIS A 160 12.54 0.24 -1.06
N ILE A 161 12.27 -0.52 0.02
CA ILE A 161 13.13 -0.55 1.20
C ILE A 161 14.53 -1.01 0.78
N LYS A 162 15.55 -0.26 1.17
CA LYS A 162 16.95 -0.60 0.91
C LYS A 162 17.53 -1.36 2.09
N GLU A 163 18.22 -2.46 1.80
CA GLU A 163 18.88 -3.32 2.80
C GLU A 163 20.10 -2.67 3.48
N ASP A 164 20.48 -1.44 3.11
CA ASP A 164 21.61 -0.71 3.73
C ASP A 164 21.18 0.62 4.39
N HIS A 165 19.88 0.80 4.65
CA HIS A 165 19.32 2.00 5.29
C HIS A 165 18.38 1.63 6.43
N LEU A 166 18.46 2.38 7.54
CA LEU A 166 17.42 2.32 8.56
C LEU A 166 16.11 2.78 7.91
N ALA A 167 15.12 1.90 7.82
CA ALA A 167 13.84 2.21 7.23
C ALA A 167 12.86 2.70 8.30
N ILE A 168 12.27 3.88 8.08
CA ILE A 168 11.22 4.45 8.91
C ILE A 168 9.94 4.44 8.08
N ILE A 169 8.97 3.61 8.47
CA ILE A 169 7.67 3.48 7.82
C ILE A 169 6.67 4.36 8.57
N ASP A 170 6.13 5.38 7.91
CA ASP A 170 4.98 6.12 8.40
C ASP A 170 3.71 5.33 8.03
N VAL A 171 3.06 4.76 9.05
CA VAL A 171 1.96 3.80 8.87
C VAL A 171 0.64 4.57 8.80
N PRO A 172 -0.32 4.14 7.95
CA PRO A 172 -1.66 4.72 7.94
C PRO A 172 -2.31 4.61 9.34
N PRO A 173 -3.27 5.49 9.68
CA PRO A 173 -3.95 5.42 10.97
C PRO A 173 -4.87 4.20 11.08
N GLY A 174 -5.10 3.74 12.33
CA GLY A 174 -6.12 2.73 12.63
C GLY A 174 -5.52 1.36 12.91
N THR A 175 -6.33 0.32 12.65
CA THR A 175 -6.01 -1.09 12.94
C THR A 175 -6.42 -2.04 11.82
N SER A 176 -6.69 -1.50 10.63
CA SER A 176 -7.23 -2.21 9.47
C SER A 176 -6.13 -2.82 8.59
N CYS A 177 -6.51 -3.46 7.48
CA CYS A 177 -5.57 -4.15 6.57
C CYS A 177 -4.38 -3.28 6.07
N PRO A 178 -4.54 -1.99 5.74
CA PRO A 178 -3.42 -1.11 5.39
C PRO A 178 -2.35 -1.03 6.48
N VAL A 179 -2.77 -0.96 7.75
CA VAL A 179 -1.87 -0.92 8.91
C VAL A 179 -1.11 -2.23 9.04
N VAL A 180 -1.83 -3.36 8.94
CA VAL A 180 -1.22 -4.70 8.98
C VAL A 180 -0.17 -4.87 7.88
N GLU A 181 -0.48 -4.48 6.65
CA GLU A 181 0.47 -4.59 5.53
C GLU A 181 1.69 -3.67 5.70
N ALA A 182 1.49 -2.43 6.18
CA ALA A 182 2.56 -1.48 6.43
C ALA A 182 3.51 -1.95 7.55
N VAL A 183 2.97 -2.49 8.64
CA VAL A 183 3.75 -2.99 9.79
C VAL A 183 4.43 -4.34 9.52
N LYS A 184 3.88 -5.17 8.63
CA LYS A 184 4.38 -6.53 8.35
C LYS A 184 5.88 -6.55 8.01
N GLY A 185 6.68 -7.28 8.79
CA GLY A 185 8.13 -7.36 8.57
C GLY A 185 8.93 -6.19 9.12
N ALA A 186 8.32 -5.30 9.92
CA ALA A 186 9.06 -4.36 10.75
C ALA A 186 9.73 -5.09 11.93
N ASP A 187 10.93 -4.65 12.30
CA ASP A 187 11.66 -5.17 13.47
C ASP A 187 11.20 -4.51 14.77
N PHE A 188 10.67 -3.28 14.67
CA PHE A 188 10.15 -2.52 15.80
C PHE A 188 8.93 -1.70 15.40
N VAL A 189 7.93 -1.66 16.27
CA VAL A 189 6.73 -0.83 16.10
C VAL A 189 6.67 0.20 17.22
N LEU A 190 6.72 1.48 16.86
CA LEU A 190 6.48 2.58 17.76
C LEU A 190 5.03 3.05 17.62
N LEU A 191 4.22 2.80 18.65
CA LEU A 191 2.84 3.28 18.68
C LEU A 191 2.77 4.70 19.25
N VAL A 192 2.22 5.62 18.47
CA VAL A 192 2.06 7.04 18.80
C VAL A 192 0.61 7.32 19.15
N THR A 193 0.38 7.87 20.35
CA THR A 193 -0.93 8.28 20.84
C THR A 193 -0.90 9.64 21.51
N GLU A 194 -2.06 10.27 21.61
CA GLU A 194 -2.30 11.39 22.51
C GLU A 194 -2.51 10.91 23.97
N PRO A 195 -2.21 11.76 24.98
CA PRO A 195 -2.37 11.42 26.39
C PRO A 195 -3.82 11.59 26.87
N THR A 196 -4.78 10.98 26.17
CA THR A 196 -6.21 11.01 26.51
C THR A 196 -6.73 9.59 26.79
N PRO A 197 -7.82 9.43 27.56
CA PRO A 197 -8.46 8.12 27.74
C PRO A 197 -8.89 7.48 26.41
N PHE A 198 -9.33 8.28 25.44
CA PHE A 198 -9.67 7.82 24.09
C PHE A 198 -8.42 7.35 23.34
N GLY A 199 -7.33 8.11 23.38
CA GLY A 199 -6.05 7.70 22.80
C GLY A 199 -5.54 6.39 23.39
N LEU A 200 -5.63 6.20 24.72
CA LEU A 200 -5.27 4.94 25.36
C LEU A 200 -6.18 3.78 24.93
N ASN A 201 -7.47 4.02 24.72
CA ASN A 201 -8.38 3.01 24.19
C ASN A 201 -8.01 2.60 22.77
N ASP A 202 -7.81 3.57 21.88
CA ASP A 202 -7.44 3.33 20.48
C ASP A 202 -6.09 2.61 20.39
N LEU A 203 -5.14 2.96 21.28
CA LEU A 203 -3.84 2.32 21.39
C LEU A 203 -3.94 0.84 21.80
N LYS A 204 -4.85 0.49 22.71
CA LYS A 204 -5.04 -0.91 23.16
C LYS A 204 -5.60 -1.81 22.06
N LEU A 205 -6.25 -1.24 21.05
CA LEU A 205 -6.80 -1.96 19.91
C LEU A 205 -5.76 -2.17 18.80
N ALA A 206 -4.66 -1.41 18.82
CA ALA A 206 -3.66 -1.31 17.76
C ALA A 206 -2.48 -2.27 17.93
#